data_AF-A0A3D2Q1Y1-F1
#
_entry.id   AF-A0A3D2Q1Y1-F1
#
_cell.length_a   1.000
_cell.length_b   1.000
_cell.length_c   1.000
_cell.angle_alpha   90.00
_cell.angle_beta   90.00
_cell.angle_gamma   90.00
#
_symmetry.space_group_name_H-M   'P 1'
#
loop_
_entity.id
_entity.type
_entity.pdbx_description
1 polymer ?
#
loop_
_entity_poly.entity_id
_entity_poly.type
_entity_poly.pdbx_seq_one_letter_code
_entity_poly.pdbx_strand_id
1 'polypeptide(L)'
;MSQMLFVNEDNIPIIIESDGTWYWGSCEMKRKDIVRLFSSHLVKTGEHDYAINLNNEVCPVKVEDVPFVITGILPEEELRILLNDERILD
;
A
#
# COMPACT_ATOMS: atom_id res chain seq x y z
N MET A 1 -14.84 23.63 -9.47
CA MET A 1 -15.71 22.43 -9.43
C MET A 1 -14.84 21.27 -9.85
N SER A 2 -14.26 20.57 -8.89
CA SER A 2 -13.28 19.51 -9.13
C SER A 2 -13.98 18.33 -9.80
N GLN A 3 -13.50 17.93 -10.97
CA GLN A 3 -14.00 16.77 -11.67
C GLN A 3 -13.47 15.54 -10.94
N MET A 4 -14.29 15.02 -10.02
CA MET A 4 -14.10 13.74 -9.37
C MET A 4 -14.10 12.69 -10.48
N LEU A 5 -12.91 12.27 -10.89
CA LEU A 5 -12.71 11.16 -11.81
C LEU A 5 -13.27 9.94 -11.11
N PHE A 6 -14.41 9.42 -11.61
CA PHE A 6 -14.86 8.09 -11.28
C PHE A 6 -13.79 7.14 -11.80
N VAL A 7 -12.89 6.71 -10.91
CA VAL A 7 -11.96 5.63 -11.20
C VAL A 7 -12.83 4.39 -11.38
N ASN A 8 -12.88 3.85 -12.58
CA ASN A 8 -13.52 2.57 -12.80
C ASN A 8 -12.72 1.54 -12.00
N GLU A 9 -13.34 0.89 -11.01
CA GLU A 9 -12.66 -0.09 -10.14
C GLU A 9 -11.99 -1.20 -10.93
N ASP A 10 -12.54 -1.51 -12.12
CA ASP A 10 -12.01 -2.51 -13.06
C ASP A 10 -10.69 -2.09 -13.74
N ASN A 11 -10.22 -0.86 -13.53
CA ASN A 11 -9.00 -0.32 -14.13
C ASN A 11 -8.09 0.37 -13.10
N ILE A 12 -8.16 -0.02 -11.82
CA ILE A 12 -7.15 0.38 -10.84
C ILE A 12 -5.93 -0.50 -11.05
N PRO A 13 -4.78 0.07 -11.46
CA PRO A 13 -3.67 -0.75 -11.89
C PRO A 13 -2.84 -1.28 -10.71
N ILE A 14 -2.91 -0.67 -9.52
CA ILE A 14 -2.22 -1.15 -8.30
C ILE A 14 -3.21 -1.77 -7.33
N ILE A 15 -2.95 -3.02 -6.96
CA ILE A 15 -3.73 -3.76 -5.98
C ILE A 15 -2.80 -4.24 -4.85
N ILE A 16 -3.23 -4.06 -3.61
CA ILE A 16 -2.67 -4.72 -2.44
C ILE A 16 -3.66 -5.83 -2.05
N GLU A 17 -3.26 -7.09 -2.22
CA GLU A 17 -4.05 -8.25 -1.81
C GLU A 17 -4.08 -8.37 -0.28
N SER A 18 -5.00 -9.19 0.23
CA SER A 18 -5.21 -9.40 1.67
C SER A 18 -3.98 -9.91 2.45
N ASP A 19 -3.01 -10.52 1.78
CA ASP A 19 -1.73 -10.94 2.37
C ASP A 19 -0.65 -9.83 2.38
N GLY A 20 -0.98 -8.65 1.86
CA GLY A 20 -0.08 -7.52 1.72
C GLY A 20 0.81 -7.56 0.48
N THR A 21 0.58 -8.49 -0.46
CA THR A 21 1.30 -8.55 -1.73
C THR A 21 0.81 -7.47 -2.68
N TRP A 22 1.76 -6.77 -3.34
CA TRP A 22 1.46 -5.70 -4.28
C TRP A 22 1.48 -6.22 -5.71
N TYR A 23 0.51 -5.80 -6.52
CA TYR A 23 0.40 -6.11 -7.94
C TYR A 23 0.27 -4.84 -8.78
N TRP A 24 0.88 -4.88 -9.98
CA TRP A 24 0.56 -3.97 -11.09
C TRP A 24 -0.12 -4.75 -12.21
N GLY A 25 -1.42 -4.56 -12.42
CA GLY A 25 -2.23 -5.44 -13.24
C GLY A 25 -2.18 -6.89 -12.71
N SER A 26 -1.73 -7.84 -13.52
CA SER A 26 -1.54 -9.24 -13.12
C SER A 26 -0.12 -9.58 -12.66
N CYS A 27 0.76 -8.59 -12.54
CA CYS A 27 2.19 -8.80 -12.24
C CYS A 27 2.49 -8.46 -10.78
N GLU A 28 3.00 -9.44 -10.03
CA GLU A 28 3.48 -9.26 -8.67
C GLU A 28 4.70 -8.31 -8.63
N MET A 29 4.67 -7.34 -7.71
CA MET A 29 5.73 -6.38 -7.48
C MET A 29 6.79 -6.96 -6.51
N LYS A 30 7.71 -7.75 -7.05
CA LYS A 30 8.78 -8.42 -6.26
C LYS A 30 9.89 -7.49 -5.77
N ARG A 31 10.00 -6.29 -6.36
CA ARG A 31 11.02 -5.30 -5.99
C ARG A 31 10.63 -4.58 -4.71
N LYS A 32 11.19 -5.04 -3.59
CA LYS A 32 10.90 -4.52 -2.25
C LYS A 32 11.21 -3.04 -2.08
N ASP A 33 12.25 -2.54 -2.74
CA ASP A 33 12.58 -1.10 -2.75
C ASP A 33 11.48 -0.24 -3.40
N ILE A 34 10.87 -0.70 -4.48
CA ILE A 34 9.72 -0.04 -5.12
C ILE A 34 8.49 -0.12 -4.22
N VAL A 35 8.18 -1.30 -3.67
CA VAL A 35 7.04 -1.48 -2.75
C VAL A 35 7.18 -0.53 -1.56
N ARG A 36 8.37 -0.46 -0.96
CA ARG A 36 8.65 0.44 0.17
C ARG A 36 8.55 1.91 -0.21
N LEU A 37 8.99 2.29 -1.41
CA LEU A 37 8.84 3.67 -1.91
C LEU A 37 7.35 4.03 -2.00
N PHE A 38 6.53 3.19 -2.63
CA PHE A 38 5.11 3.47 -2.79
C PHE A 38 4.34 3.41 -1.48
N SER A 39 4.63 2.42 -0.63
CA SER A 39 3.99 2.31 0.67
C SER A 39 4.27 3.49 1.60
N SER A 40 5.47 4.09 1.49
CA SER A 40 5.84 5.30 2.25
C SER A 40 5.07 6.55 1.80
N HIS A 41 4.48 6.53 0.60
CA HIS A 41 3.67 7.60 0.03
C HIS A 41 2.18 7.23 -0.05
N LEU A 42 1.80 6.09 0.52
CA LEU A 42 0.41 5.65 0.57
C LEU A 42 -0.34 6.50 1.58
N VAL A 43 -1.42 7.14 1.13
CA VAL A 43 -2.29 7.98 1.93
C VAL A 43 -3.71 7.43 1.90
N LYS A 44 -4.39 7.54 3.04
CA LYS A 44 -5.83 7.21 3.15
C LYS A 44 -6.63 8.40 2.63
N THR A 45 -7.48 8.20 1.62
CA THR A 45 -8.27 9.25 0.95
C THR A 45 -9.77 9.19 1.28
N GLY A 46 -10.22 8.15 1.98
CA GLY A 46 -11.61 7.91 2.40
C GLY A 46 -11.66 6.85 3.50
N GLU A 47 -12.85 6.33 3.85
CA GLU A 47 -12.97 5.31 4.91
C GLU A 47 -12.24 4.01 4.54
N HIS A 48 -12.29 3.63 3.25
CA HIS A 48 -11.65 2.44 2.69
C HIS A 48 -10.79 2.73 1.46
N ASP A 49 -10.61 4.01 1.11
CA ASP A 49 -9.89 4.41 -0.10
C ASP A 49 -8.44 4.78 0.19
N TYR A 50 -7.54 4.35 -0.69
CA TYR A 50 -6.12 4.64 -0.63
C TYR A 50 -5.60 5.17 -1.96
N ALA A 51 -4.55 5.99 -1.90
CA ALA A 51 -3.80 6.43 -3.06
C ALA A 51 -2.32 6.61 -2.73
N ILE A 52 -1.45 6.44 -3.71
CA ILE A 52 -0.06 6.89 -3.62
C ILE A 52 -0.03 8.37 -4.01
N ASN A 53 0.52 9.21 -3.15
CA ASN A 53 0.76 10.63 -3.44
C ASN A 53 2.28 10.89 -3.49
N LEU A 54 2.82 10.95 -4.72
CA LEU A 54 4.26 11.09 -4.96
C LEU A 54 4.51 12.20 -5.98
N ASN A 55 5.26 13.23 -5.59
CA ASN A 55 5.72 14.31 -6.49
C ASN A 55 4.61 14.94 -7.37
N ASN A 56 3.47 15.28 -6.76
CA ASN A 56 2.26 15.82 -7.41
C ASN A 56 1.46 14.84 -8.27
N GLU A 57 1.83 13.56 -8.32
CA GLU A 57 1.01 12.52 -8.92
C GLU A 57 0.21 11.79 -7.85
N VAL A 58 -1.07 11.54 -8.14
CA VAL A 58 -1.97 10.76 -7.31
C VAL A 58 -2.38 9.52 -8.09
N CYS A 59 -2.02 8.35 -7.58
CA CYS A 59 -2.38 7.06 -8.15
C CYS A 59 -3.31 6.31 -7.20
N PRO A 60 -4.57 6.03 -7.57
CA PRO A 60 -5.47 5.21 -6.76
C PRO A 60 -4.89 3.82 -6.54
N VAL A 61 -5.07 3.29 -5.32
CA VAL A 61 -4.63 1.94 -4.94
C VAL A 61 -5.83 1.19 -4.38
N LYS A 62 -6.11 0.02 -4.94
CA LYS A 62 -7.10 -0.90 -4.38
C LYS A 62 -6.45 -1.69 -3.25
N VAL A 63 -7.07 -1.70 -2.08
CA VAL A 63 -6.62 -2.49 -0.93
C VAL A 63 -7.73 -3.47 -0.60
N GLU A 64 -7.44 -4.76 -0.66
CA GLU A 64 -8.46 -5.81 -0.44
C GLU A 64 -8.92 -5.87 1.03
N ASP A 65 -7.98 -5.74 1.97
CA ASP A 65 -8.26 -5.75 3.41
C ASP A 65 -7.47 -4.65 4.14
N VAL A 66 -6.16 -4.83 4.27
CA VAL A 66 -5.25 -3.88 4.93
C VAL A 66 -4.01 -3.57 4.07
N PRO A 67 -3.49 -2.33 4.12
CA PRO A 67 -2.31 -1.97 3.32
C PRO A 67 -1.00 -2.56 3.89
N PHE A 68 -1.00 -2.93 5.17
CA PHE A 68 0.17 -3.41 5.90
C PHE A 68 -0.17 -4.67 6.70
N VAL A 69 0.68 -5.68 6.55
CA VAL A 69 0.57 -6.96 7.26
C VAL A 69 1.80 -7.13 8.15
N ILE A 70 1.58 -7.52 9.40
CA ILE A 70 2.66 -7.89 10.32
C ILE A 70 3.19 -9.26 9.92
N THR A 71 4.47 -9.32 9.58
CA THR A 71 5.16 -10.55 9.15
C THR A 71 6.14 -11.08 10.18
N GLY A 72 6.42 -10.31 11.24
CA GLY A 72 7.31 -10.74 12.31
C GLY A 72 7.15 -9.91 13.58
N ILE A 73 7.58 -10.51 14.69
CA ILE A 73 7.69 -9.86 15.99
C ILE A 73 9.16 -9.95 16.41
N LEU A 74 9.73 -8.83 16.82
CA LEU A 74 11.11 -8.71 17.28
C LEU A 74 11.09 -8.63 18.81
N PRO A 75 11.63 -9.63 19.53
CA PRO A 75 11.67 -9.64 20.99
C PRO A 75 12.80 -8.73 21.48
N GLU A 76 12.49 -7.48 21.76
CA GLU A 76 13.36 -6.51 22.43
C GLU A 76 12.75 -6.10 23.78
N GLU A 77 13.35 -5.15 24.50
CA GLU A 77 12.76 -4.63 25.76
C GLU A 77 11.37 -4.01 25.53
N GLU A 78 11.11 -3.51 24.32
CA GLU A 78 9.82 -3.05 23.82
C GLU A 78 9.39 -3.90 22.61
N LEU A 79 8.07 -4.08 22.44
CA LEU A 79 7.51 -4.92 21.38
C LEU A 79 7.67 -4.23 20.01
N ARG A 80 8.55 -4.77 19.17
CA ARG A 80 8.73 -4.26 17.80
C ARG A 80 8.11 -5.21 16.77
N ILE A 81 7.51 -4.67 15.72
CA ILE A 81 6.84 -5.44 14.66
C ILE A 81 7.49 -5.19 13.30
N LEU A 82 7.56 -6.24 12.47
CA LEU A 82 8.04 -6.18 11.08
C LEU A 82 6.84 -6.18 10.13
N LEU A 83 6.76 -5.20 9.24
CA LEU A 83 5.73 -5.13 8.20
C LEU A 83 6.17 -5.82 6.89
N ASN A 84 5.20 -6.18 6.05
CA ASN A 84 5.38 -6.77 4.71
C ASN A 84 6.22 -5.92 3.73
N ASP A 85 6.36 -4.62 4.00
CA ASP A 85 7.22 -3.69 3.26
C ASP A 85 8.60 -3.44 3.91
N GLU A 86 8.99 -4.32 4.84
CA GLU A 86 10.30 -4.35 5.52
C GLU A 86 10.53 -3.19 6.52
N ARG A 87 9.52 -2.40 6.85
CA ARG A 87 9.61 -1.44 7.95
C ARG A 87 9.47 -2.13 9.29
N ILE A 88 10.24 -1.65 10.26
CA ILE A 88 10.10 -2.02 11.67
C ILE A 88 9.41 -0.85 12.39
N LEU A 89 8.37 -1.16 13.15
CA LEU A 89 7.67 -0.21 14.02
C LEU A 89 7.87 -0.60 15.48
N ASP A 90 7.90 0.43 16.33
CA ASP A 90 7.96 0.33 17.79
C ASP A 90 6.56 0.44 18.41
#